data_AF-A0A8C9FRK1-F1
#
_entry.id   AF-A0A8C9FRK1-F1
#
_cell.length_a   1.000
_cell.length_b   1.000
_cell.length_c   1.000
_cell.angle_alpha   90.00
_cell.angle_beta   90.00
_cell.angle_gamma   90.00
#
_symmetry.space_group_name_H-M   'P 1'
#
loop_
_entity.id
_entity.type
_entity.pdbx_description
1 polymer ?
#
loop_
_entity_poly.entity_id
_entity_poly.type
_entity_poly.pdbx_seq_one_letter_code
_entity_poly.pdbx_strand_id
1 'polypeptide(L)'
;MGFVSFAVCYRYGPLENERSINLLSWALQLLGLALMYLGIQIRPIALALVLGNNWCHSAGRRAQSARLGPSPPRLLTEEEYRIQGEVETRRALEELRNYCRSPDFSAWTAVSRIQSPKRFAEFVGGASHLTASEVSFHEQEYGLGGVFLEEQASLPFRVWMEQKVRFVCLSPRG
;
A
#
# COMPACT_ATOMS: atom_id res chain seq x y z
N MET A 1 49.22 2.61 25.26
CA MET A 1 49.12 3.62 26.34
C MET A 1 49.82 3.25 27.66
N GLY A 2 50.51 2.10 27.77
CA GLY A 2 51.33 1.77 28.96
C GLY A 2 52.75 2.33 28.96
N PHE A 3 53.29 2.64 27.78
CA PHE A 3 54.65 3.18 27.61
C PHE A 3 54.83 4.57 28.24
N VAL A 4 53.77 5.38 28.32
CA VAL A 4 53.83 6.71 28.94
C VAL A 4 54.00 6.60 30.45
N SER A 5 53.28 5.68 31.10
CA SER A 5 53.41 5.46 32.54
C SER A 5 54.79 4.87 32.89
N PHE A 6 55.29 3.93 32.07
CA PHE A 6 56.65 3.39 32.23
C PHE A 6 57.73 4.44 31.97
N ALA A 7 57.56 5.30 30.96
CA ALA A 7 58.49 6.38 30.65
C ALA A 7 58.53 7.46 31.74
N VAL A 8 57.38 7.80 32.33
CA VAL A 8 57.32 8.74 33.46
C VAL A 8 58.00 8.11 34.69
N CYS A 9 57.76 6.83 35.00
CA CYS A 9 58.44 6.15 36.10
C CYS A 9 59.96 6.05 35.89
N TYR A 10 60.42 5.85 34.65
CA TYR A 10 61.85 5.76 34.33
C TYR A 10 62.55 7.12 34.33
N ARG A 11 61.82 8.22 34.02
CA ARG A 11 62.36 9.58 33.99
C ARG A 11 62.60 10.15 35.39
N TYR A 12 61.95 9.64 36.44
CA TYR A 12 62.00 10.20 37.80
C TYR A 12 63.06 9.61 38.75
N GLY A 13 63.86 8.61 38.35
CA GLY A 13 65.04 8.15 39.12
C GLY A 13 64.74 7.41 40.45
N PRO A 14 65.75 6.77 41.08
CA PRO A 14 65.57 5.71 42.08
C PRO A 14 64.86 6.20 43.36
N LEU A 15 63.84 5.44 43.77
CA LEU A 15 62.93 5.77 44.87
C LEU A 15 63.56 5.41 46.23
N GLU A 16 64.11 6.40 46.93
CA GLU A 16 64.66 6.22 48.28
C GLU A 16 63.81 6.91 49.38
N ASN A 17 62.66 7.49 49.01
CA ASN A 17 61.74 8.17 49.94
C ASN A 17 60.39 7.44 50.01
N GLU A 18 59.96 7.01 51.21
CA GLU A 18 58.67 6.33 51.45
C GLU A 18 57.46 7.04 50.82
N ARG A 19 57.50 8.38 50.79
CA ARG A 19 56.44 9.22 50.22
C ARG A 19 56.26 9.03 48.71
N SER A 20 57.34 8.80 47.97
CA SER A 20 57.32 8.58 46.53
C SER A 20 56.75 7.21 46.15
N ILE A 21 57.03 6.19 46.98
CA ILE A 21 56.49 4.83 46.84
C ILE A 21 54.98 4.84 47.06
N ASN A 22 54.50 5.55 48.08
CA ASN A 22 53.07 5.69 48.33
C ASN A 22 52.35 6.41 47.17
N LEU A 23 52.89 7.52 46.66
CA LEU A 23 52.30 8.23 45.51
C LEU A 23 52.25 7.36 44.24
N LEU A 24 53.30 6.57 44.00
CA LEU A 24 53.33 5.65 42.87
C LEU A 24 52.29 4.54 43.01
N SER A 25 52.11 4.00 44.22
CA SER A 25 51.05 3.02 44.52
C SER A 25 49.66 3.61 44.27
N TRP A 26 49.39 4.82 44.75
CA TRP A 26 48.13 5.53 44.49
C TRP A 26 47.91 5.78 42.99
N ALA A 27 48.95 6.17 42.25
CA ALA A 27 48.87 6.37 40.80
C ALA A 27 48.59 5.08 40.04
N LEU A 28 49.25 3.97 40.40
CA LEU A 28 49.03 2.66 39.79
C LEU A 28 47.63 2.11 40.12
N GLN A 29 47.15 2.33 41.35
CA GLN A 29 45.79 1.96 41.75
C GLN A 29 44.73 2.76 40.97
N LEU A 30 44.89 4.08 40.86
CA LEU A 30 43.99 4.92 40.07
C LEU A 30 44.03 4.57 38.59
N LEU A 31 45.22 4.27 38.05
CA LEU A 31 45.37 3.82 36.67
C LEU A 31 44.68 2.47 36.43
N GLY A 32 44.83 1.53 37.36
CA GLY A 32 44.14 0.23 37.31
C GLY A 32 42.61 0.38 37.38
N LEU A 33 42.11 1.25 38.26
CA LEU A 33 40.69 1.55 38.36
C LEU A 33 40.15 2.20 37.07
N ALA A 34 40.90 3.13 36.48
CA ALA A 34 40.55 3.76 35.22
C ALA A 34 40.53 2.76 34.06
N LEU A 35 41.52 1.86 33.97
CA LEU A 35 41.57 0.80 32.96
C LEU A 35 40.41 -0.19 33.11
N MET A 36 40.07 -0.55 34.34
CA MET A 36 38.92 -1.41 34.63
C MET A 36 37.60 -0.74 34.23
N TYR A 37 37.43 0.55 34.57
CA TYR A 37 36.27 1.34 34.19
C TYR A 37 36.11 1.45 32.66
N LEU A 38 37.19 1.82 31.96
CA LEU A 38 37.21 1.87 30.50
C LEU A 38 36.89 0.49 29.88
N GLY A 39 37.45 -0.60 30.43
CA GLY A 39 37.21 -1.96 29.96
C GLY A 39 35.77 -2.44 30.15
N ILE A 40 35.14 -2.10 31.28
CA ILE A 40 33.72 -2.39 31.55
C ILE A 40 32.82 -1.60 30.61
N GLN A 41 33.18 -0.35 30.30
CA GLN A 41 32.39 0.55 29.47
C GLN A 41 32.47 0.25 27.96
N ILE A 42 33.53 -0.41 27.47
CA ILE A 42 33.69 -0.74 26.03
C ILE A 42 32.57 -1.64 25.52
N ARG A 43 32.14 -2.64 26.29
CA ARG A 43 31.07 -3.58 25.89
C ARG A 43 29.68 -2.90 25.77
N PRO A 44 29.18 -2.17 26.78
CA PRO A 44 27.90 -1.48 26.68
C PRO A 44 27.93 -0.30 25.70
N ILE A 45 29.04 0.44 25.56
CA ILE A 45 29.14 1.53 24.57
C ILE A 45 29.12 0.96 23.14
N ALA A 46 29.87 -0.10 22.87
CA ALA A 46 29.87 -0.73 21.55
C ALA A 46 28.48 -1.27 21.18
N LEU A 47 27.81 -1.94 22.13
CA LEU A 47 26.43 -2.42 21.92
C LEU A 47 25.44 -1.26 21.73
N ALA A 48 25.54 -0.19 22.52
CA ALA A 48 24.69 0.99 22.38
C ALA A 48 24.90 1.70 21.03
N LEU A 49 26.14 1.77 20.53
CA LEU A 49 26.44 2.35 19.21
C LEU A 49 25.93 1.47 18.07
N VAL A 50 26.08 0.15 18.14
CA VAL A 50 25.59 -0.77 17.09
C VAL A 50 24.06 -0.79 17.05
N LEU A 51 23.41 -0.90 18.21
CA LEU A 51 21.94 -0.89 18.31
C LEU A 51 21.37 0.50 17.96
N GLY A 52 22.00 1.57 18.42
CA GLY A 52 21.61 2.95 18.12
C GLY A 52 21.74 3.27 16.63
N ASN A 53 22.84 2.89 15.98
CA ASN A 53 23.00 3.05 14.54
C ASN A 53 22.03 2.18 13.76
N ASN A 54 21.83 0.91 14.14
CA ASN A 54 20.86 0.04 13.46
C ASN A 54 19.43 0.58 13.59
N TRP A 55 19.04 1.04 14.77
CA TRP A 55 17.74 1.65 15.04
C TRP A 55 17.56 2.98 14.28
N CYS A 56 18.55 3.88 14.30
CA CYS A 56 18.48 5.14 13.54
C CYS A 56 18.49 4.90 12.03
N HIS A 57 19.28 3.96 11.51
CA HIS A 57 19.28 3.62 10.08
C HIS A 57 17.98 2.94 9.67
N SER A 58 17.44 2.01 10.47
CA SER A 58 16.19 1.33 10.18
C SER A 58 14.98 2.26 10.31
N ALA A 59 14.93 3.11 11.34
CA ALA A 59 13.93 4.15 11.50
C ALA A 59 14.03 5.21 10.39
N GLY A 60 15.23 5.61 10.01
CA GLY A 60 15.48 6.54 8.89
C GLY A 60 15.04 5.96 7.55
N ARG A 61 15.39 4.70 7.25
CA ARG A 61 14.91 4.01 6.03
C ARG A 61 13.40 3.79 6.05
N ARG A 62 12.81 3.44 7.20
CA ARG A 62 11.37 3.28 7.34
C ARG A 62 10.64 4.61 7.19
N ALA A 63 11.18 5.70 7.72
CA ALA A 63 10.64 7.04 7.54
C ALA A 63 10.79 7.53 6.09
N GLN A 64 11.90 7.23 5.42
CA GLN A 64 12.06 7.53 3.99
C GLN A 64 11.13 6.69 3.12
N SER A 65 10.97 5.40 3.42
CA SER A 65 10.04 4.51 2.72
C SER A 65 8.56 4.84 3.00
N ALA A 66 8.23 5.38 4.16
CA ALA A 66 6.89 5.87 4.47
C ALA A 66 6.62 7.23 3.81
N ARG A 67 7.64 8.08 3.66
CA ARG A 67 7.57 9.33 2.88
C ARG A 67 7.46 9.06 1.37
N LEU A 68 8.09 7.99 0.90
CA LEU A 68 7.96 7.40 -0.44
C LEU A 68 6.92 6.27 -0.43
N GLY A 69 5.83 6.43 0.33
CA GLY A 69 4.78 5.42 0.42
C GLY A 69 4.44 4.89 -0.98
N PRO A 70 4.26 3.56 -1.16
CA PRO A 70 3.93 3.02 -2.47
C PRO A 70 2.80 3.84 -3.03
N SER A 71 2.98 4.41 -4.23
CA SER A 71 1.92 5.17 -4.88
C SER A 71 0.65 4.33 -4.75
N PRO A 72 -0.46 4.88 -4.24
CA PRO A 72 -1.68 4.11 -4.06
C PRO A 72 -1.92 3.35 -5.37
N PRO A 73 -2.07 2.01 -5.33
CA PRO A 73 -2.19 1.22 -6.55
C PRO A 73 -3.29 1.88 -7.35
N ARG A 74 -2.92 2.35 -8.55
CA ARG A 74 -3.83 3.06 -9.43
C ARG A 74 -5.03 2.14 -9.59
N LEU A 75 -6.18 2.56 -9.05
CA LEU A 75 -7.42 1.84 -9.28
C LEU A 75 -7.56 1.69 -10.79
N LEU A 76 -7.91 0.49 -11.21
CA LEU A 76 -8.08 0.16 -12.61
C LEU A 76 -8.96 1.25 -13.22
N THR A 77 -8.48 1.87 -14.30
CA THR A 77 -9.28 2.90 -14.96
C THR A 77 -10.60 2.27 -15.42
N GLU A 78 -11.67 3.06 -15.46
CA GLU A 78 -12.99 2.57 -15.85
C GLU A 78 -12.95 1.78 -17.18
N GLU A 79 -12.13 2.23 -18.13
CA GLU A 79 -11.94 1.56 -19.40
C GLU A 79 -11.20 0.22 -19.26
N GLU A 80 -10.14 0.14 -18.47
CA GLU A 80 -9.43 -1.12 -18.21
C GLU A 80 -10.35 -2.13 -17.48
N TYR A 81 -11.20 -1.66 -16.57
CA TYR A 81 -12.21 -2.48 -15.90
C TYR A 81 -13.25 -3.01 -16.89
N ARG A 82 -13.72 -2.15 -17.79
CA ARG A 82 -14.68 -2.51 -18.85
C ARG A 82 -14.10 -3.60 -19.76
N ILE A 83 -12.86 -3.41 -20.23
CA ILE A 83 -12.16 -4.38 -21.09
C ILE A 83 -11.96 -5.72 -20.37
N GLN A 84 -11.53 -5.70 -19.11
CA GLN A 84 -11.38 -6.95 -18.33
C GLN A 84 -12.70 -7.67 -18.15
N GLY A 85 -13.78 -6.93 -17.87
CA GLY A 85 -15.13 -7.48 -17.76
C GLY A 85 -15.57 -8.20 -19.03
N GLU A 86 -15.35 -7.60 -20.21
CA GLU A 86 -15.68 -8.20 -21.50
C GLU A 86 -14.86 -9.48 -21.76
N VAL A 87 -13.55 -9.45 -21.51
CA VAL A 87 -12.65 -10.58 -21.76
C VAL A 87 -12.96 -11.76 -20.85
N GLU A 88 -13.08 -11.52 -19.53
CA GLU A 88 -13.37 -12.57 -18.56
C GLU A 88 -14.78 -13.14 -18.74
N THR A 89 -15.76 -12.30 -19.09
CA THR A 89 -17.12 -12.76 -19.40
C THR A 89 -17.12 -13.66 -20.63
N ARG A 90 -16.44 -13.28 -21.71
CA ARG A 90 -16.34 -14.12 -22.91
C ARG A 90 -15.66 -15.46 -22.61
N ARG A 91 -14.56 -15.43 -21.85
CA ARG A 91 -13.82 -16.64 -21.45
C ARG A 91 -14.70 -17.57 -20.61
N ALA A 92 -15.39 -17.05 -19.60
CA ALA A 92 -16.27 -17.84 -18.74
C ALA A 92 -17.45 -18.45 -19.53
N LEU A 93 -18.02 -17.73 -20.49
CA LEU A 93 -19.08 -18.25 -21.35
C LEU A 93 -18.59 -19.37 -22.28
N GLU A 94 -17.37 -19.26 -22.83
CA GLU A 94 -16.75 -20.32 -23.63
C GLU A 94 -16.48 -21.58 -22.79
N GLU A 95 -15.97 -21.41 -21.57
CA GLU A 95 -15.75 -22.51 -20.63
C GLU A 95 -17.06 -23.20 -20.25
N LEU A 96 -18.11 -22.42 -19.97
CA LEU A 96 -19.45 -22.94 -19.69
C LEU A 96 -19.99 -23.77 -20.85
N ARG A 97 -19.84 -23.29 -22.10
CA ARG A 97 -20.25 -24.05 -23.30
C ARG A 97 -19.51 -25.38 -23.41
N ASN A 98 -18.21 -25.38 -23.18
CA ASN A 98 -17.40 -26.59 -23.23
C ASN A 98 -17.82 -27.57 -22.14
N TYR A 99 -18.09 -27.08 -20.92
CA TYR A 99 -18.59 -27.90 -19.82
C TYR A 99 -19.93 -28.54 -20.16
N CYS A 100 -20.88 -27.77 -20.71
CA CYS A 100 -22.20 -28.28 -21.11
C CYS A 100 -22.14 -29.30 -22.26
N ARG A 101 -21.06 -29.32 -23.06
CA ARG A 101 -20.82 -30.33 -24.11
C ARG A 101 -20.14 -31.60 -23.58
N SER A 102 -19.62 -31.57 -22.36
CA SER A 102 -18.95 -32.73 -21.76
C SER A 102 -19.95 -33.81 -21.35
N PRO A 103 -19.56 -35.09 -21.40
CA PRO A 103 -20.43 -36.20 -20.97
C PRO A 103 -20.72 -36.20 -19.46
N ASP A 104 -19.93 -35.47 -18.66
CA ASP A 104 -20.07 -35.37 -17.20
C ASP A 104 -21.16 -34.36 -16.78
N PHE A 105 -21.77 -33.65 -17.74
CA PHE A 105 -22.78 -32.63 -17.47
C PHE A 105 -24.20 -33.21 -17.35
N SER A 106 -24.87 -32.93 -16.23
CA SER A 106 -26.27 -33.29 -16.01
C SER A 106 -27.25 -32.34 -16.70
N ALA A 107 -27.35 -32.44 -18.04
CA ALA A 107 -28.17 -31.58 -18.88
C ALA A 107 -29.63 -31.47 -18.41
N TRP A 108 -30.25 -32.58 -17.99
CA TRP A 108 -31.65 -32.61 -17.52
C TRP A 108 -31.88 -31.85 -16.21
N THR A 109 -30.86 -31.77 -15.33
CA THR A 109 -30.92 -30.99 -14.10
C THR A 109 -30.78 -29.50 -14.38
N ALA A 110 -29.96 -29.12 -15.36
CA ALA A 110 -29.86 -27.73 -15.79
C ALA A 110 -31.16 -27.27 -16.47
N VAL A 111 -31.69 -28.08 -17.40
CA VAL A 111 -32.91 -27.79 -18.16
C VAL A 111 -34.16 -27.59 -17.28
N SER A 112 -34.26 -28.30 -16.16
CA SER A 112 -35.38 -28.14 -15.23
C SER A 112 -35.33 -26.86 -14.39
N ARG A 113 -34.17 -26.21 -14.28
CA ARG A 113 -33.96 -25.00 -13.45
C ARG A 113 -33.97 -23.70 -14.24
N ILE A 114 -33.70 -23.78 -15.54
CA ILE A 114 -33.62 -22.61 -16.43
C ILE A 114 -34.99 -22.19 -16.95
N GLN A 115 -35.21 -20.88 -17.09
CA GLN A 115 -36.49 -20.34 -17.58
C GLN A 115 -36.81 -20.72 -19.03
N SER A 116 -35.79 -20.76 -19.90
CA SER A 116 -35.97 -20.99 -21.34
C SER A 116 -34.99 -22.04 -21.89
N PRO A 117 -35.38 -23.32 -21.88
CA PRO A 117 -34.54 -24.42 -22.38
C PRO A 117 -34.09 -24.26 -23.84
N LYS A 118 -34.94 -23.69 -24.69
CA LYS A 118 -34.63 -23.46 -26.12
C LYS A 118 -33.47 -22.48 -26.29
N ARG A 119 -33.51 -21.34 -25.60
CA ARG A 119 -32.45 -20.32 -25.65
C ARG A 119 -31.13 -20.87 -25.11
N PHE A 120 -31.19 -21.68 -24.06
CA PHE A 120 -30.02 -22.36 -23.52
C PHE A 120 -29.40 -23.34 -24.51
N ALA A 121 -30.22 -24.15 -25.20
CA ALA A 121 -29.73 -25.07 -26.22
C ALA A 121 -29.04 -24.32 -27.39
N GLU A 122 -29.62 -23.22 -27.86
CA GLU A 122 -29.01 -22.36 -28.87
C GLU A 122 -27.68 -21.76 -28.39
N PHE A 123 -27.61 -21.29 -27.14
CA PHE A 123 -26.38 -20.80 -26.52
C PHE A 123 -25.27 -21.86 -26.48
N VAL A 124 -25.58 -23.10 -26.06
CA VAL A 124 -24.63 -24.23 -26.06
C VAL A 124 -24.22 -24.62 -27.49
N GLY A 125 -25.13 -24.45 -28.45
CA GLY A 125 -24.89 -24.62 -29.89
C GLY A 125 -23.96 -23.56 -30.51
N GLY A 126 -23.74 -22.43 -29.82
CA GLY A 126 -22.83 -21.37 -30.25
C GLY A 126 -23.50 -20.02 -30.52
N ALA A 127 -24.82 -19.92 -30.40
CA ALA A 127 -25.54 -18.64 -30.54
C ALA A 127 -25.18 -17.65 -29.42
N SER A 128 -25.39 -16.36 -29.66
CA SER A 128 -25.13 -15.30 -28.67
C SER A 128 -25.91 -15.55 -27.38
N HIS A 129 -25.29 -15.19 -26.25
CA HIS A 129 -25.95 -15.30 -24.94
C HIS A 129 -27.07 -14.24 -24.76
N LEU A 130 -27.01 -13.15 -25.53
CA LEU A 130 -28.02 -12.09 -25.59
C LEU A 130 -28.91 -12.27 -26.81
N THR A 131 -30.20 -11.94 -26.67
CA THR A 131 -31.09 -11.84 -27.82
C THR A 131 -30.96 -10.46 -28.47
N ALA A 132 -31.22 -10.38 -29.77
CA ALA A 132 -31.16 -9.11 -30.51
C ALA A 132 -32.10 -8.05 -29.91
N SER A 133 -33.25 -8.47 -29.36
CA SER A 133 -34.19 -7.58 -28.69
C SER A 133 -33.66 -7.02 -27.37
N GLU A 134 -32.88 -7.79 -26.61
CA GLU A 134 -32.26 -7.32 -25.36
C GLU A 134 -31.17 -6.30 -25.65
N VAL A 135 -30.36 -6.55 -26.68
CA VAL A 135 -29.33 -5.61 -27.13
C VAL A 135 -29.96 -4.30 -27.59
N SER A 136 -31.01 -4.37 -28.43
CA SER A 136 -31.70 -3.16 -28.90
C SER A 136 -32.37 -2.38 -27.77
N PHE A 137 -32.94 -3.07 -26.78
CA PHE A 137 -33.55 -2.42 -25.63
C PHE A 137 -32.50 -1.69 -24.78
N HIS A 138 -31.35 -2.33 -24.53
CA HIS A 138 -30.25 -1.71 -23.79
C HIS A 138 -29.66 -0.50 -24.54
N GLU A 139 -29.52 -0.59 -25.87
CA GLU A 139 -29.10 0.55 -26.70
C GLU A 139 -30.14 1.68 -26.70
N GLN A 140 -31.42 1.38 -26.59
CA GLN A 140 -32.46 2.40 -26.51
C GLN A 140 -32.48 3.11 -25.14
N GLU A 141 -32.35 2.34 -24.05
CA GLU A 141 -32.38 2.84 -22.67
C GLU A 141 -31.11 3.67 -22.34
N TYR A 142 -29.94 3.20 -22.78
CA TYR A 142 -28.64 3.78 -22.42
C TYR A 142 -27.88 4.43 -23.59
N GLY A 143 -28.40 4.38 -24.81
CA GLY A 143 -27.80 5.03 -25.97
C GLY A 143 -28.15 6.51 -26.09
N LEU A 144 -27.81 7.10 -27.24
CA LEU A 144 -27.93 8.54 -27.53
C LEU A 144 -29.36 9.12 -27.29
N GLY A 145 -30.39 8.27 -27.36
CA GLY A 145 -31.78 8.65 -27.11
C GLY A 145 -32.13 8.88 -25.63
N GLY A 146 -31.50 8.16 -24.70
CA GLY A 146 -31.71 8.34 -23.26
C GLY A 146 -31.11 9.63 -22.73
N VAL A 147 -29.89 9.97 -23.20
CA VAL A 147 -29.17 11.19 -22.81
C VAL A 147 -29.93 12.46 -23.23
N PHE A 148 -30.57 12.44 -24.42
CA PHE A 148 -31.34 13.59 -24.92
C PHE A 148 -32.64 13.85 -24.12
N LEU A 149 -33.28 12.80 -23.60
CA LEU A 149 -34.47 12.94 -22.77
C LEU A 149 -34.11 13.42 -21.35
N GLU A 150 -33.00 12.96 -20.79
CA GLU A 150 -32.51 13.43 -19.48
C GLU A 150 -32.06 14.91 -19.55
N GLU A 151 -31.43 15.32 -20.66
CA GLU A 151 -31.07 16.71 -20.90
C GLU A 151 -32.32 17.61 -20.93
N GLN A 152 -33.35 17.24 -21.70
CA GLN A 152 -34.60 18.01 -21.76
C GLN A 152 -35.35 18.10 -20.43
N ALA A 153 -35.35 17.03 -19.63
CA ALA A 153 -35.98 17.02 -18.30
C ALA A 153 -35.24 17.90 -17.28
N SER A 154 -33.92 18.08 -17.43
CA SER A 154 -33.07 18.87 -16.53
C SER A 154 -33.09 20.40 -16.81
N LEU A 155 -33.44 20.81 -18.03
CA LEU A 155 -33.55 22.21 -18.44
C LEU A 155 -34.48 23.07 -17.55
N PRO A 156 -35.72 22.66 -17.23
CA PRO A 156 -36.60 23.47 -16.36
C PRO A 156 -36.04 23.63 -14.93
N PHE A 157 -35.33 22.63 -14.42
CA PHE A 157 -34.71 22.69 -13.09
C PHE A 157 -33.49 23.63 -13.06
N ARG A 158 -32.70 23.64 -14.14
CA ARG A 158 -31.60 24.60 -14.32
C ARG A 158 -32.11 26.04 -14.40
N VAL A 159 -33.20 26.30 -15.12
CA VAL A 159 -33.82 27.65 -15.19
C VAL A 159 -34.32 28.11 -13.82
N TRP A 160 -34.91 27.20 -13.02
CA TRP A 160 -35.36 27.52 -11.67
C TRP A 160 -34.19 27.85 -10.72
N MET A 161 -33.08 27.11 -10.81
CA MET A 161 -31.87 27.42 -10.04
C MET A 161 -31.27 28.78 -10.41
N GLU A 162 -31.17 29.11 -11.70
CA GLU A 162 -30.70 30.42 -12.17
C GLU A 162 -31.56 31.57 -11.63
N GLN A 163 -32.90 31.41 -11.60
CA GLN A 163 -33.80 32.40 -10.99
C GLN A 163 -33.64 32.48 -9.46
N LYS A 164 -33.41 31.35 -8.78
CA LYS A 164 -33.19 31.30 -7.33
C LYS A 164 -31.89 32.00 -6.93
N VAL A 165 -30.80 31.76 -7.66
CA VAL A 165 -29.49 32.40 -7.44
C VAL A 165 -29.59 33.91 -7.66
N ARG A 166 -30.29 34.34 -8.71
CA ARG A 166 -30.52 35.76 -8.97
C ARG A 166 -31.34 36.44 -7.87
N PHE A 167 -32.32 35.75 -7.30
CA PHE A 167 -33.11 36.25 -6.15
C PHE A 167 -32.27 36.39 -4.87
N VAL A 168 -31.38 35.43 -4.60
CA VAL A 168 -30.50 35.45 -3.42
C VAL A 168 -29.45 36.57 -3.52
N CYS A 169 -28.93 36.86 -4.71
CA CYS A 169 -27.94 37.92 -4.90
C CYS A 169 -28.52 39.34 -4.92
N LEU A 170 -29.82 39.51 -5.15
CA LEU A 170 -30.47 40.83 -5.26
C LEU A 170 -31.23 41.27 -4.01
N SER A 171 -31.17 40.54 -2.89
CA SER A 171 -31.74 41.02 -1.62
C SER A 171 -30.82 42.07 -1.00
N PRO A 172 -31.17 43.37 -1.01
CA PRO A 172 -30.37 44.40 -0.35
C PRO A 172 -30.56 44.19 1.15
N ARG A 173 -29.47 44.12 1.92
CA ARG A 173 -29.56 44.28 3.37
C ARG A 173 -29.95 45.73 3.64
N GLY A 174 -31.20 45.94 4.04
CA GLY A 174 -31.75 47.17 4.58
C GLY A 174 -32.88 46.81 5.52
#